data_AF-A0A921BNF4-F1
#
_entry.id   AF-A0A921BNF4-F1
#
_cell.length_a   1.000
_cell.length_b   1.000
_cell.length_c   1.000
_cell.angle_alpha   90.00
_cell.angle_beta   90.00
_cell.angle_gamma   90.00
#
_symmetry.space_group_name_H-M   'P 1'
#
loop_
_entity.id
_entity.type
_entity.pdbx_description
1 polymer ?
#
loop_
_entity_poly.entity_id
_entity_poly.type
_entity_poly.pdbx_seq_one_letter_code
_entity_poly.pdbx_strand_id
1 'polypeptide(L)'
;MKIPLTVADHLRRAEVVYGDRVAIVDEPDQVAPALPDLTYARTAELARAMAAGLDAMGLDIGARVAMVSHNSARMLVFLYGTSAFGRVGVPVNFRLNAEEVQYIVDHSGAEVLLMDPELETDLGGVKVKHRLLAGNESDSLFLEGVEPRPWTPDEDATATINYTSGTTARPKGVEMTHRNLWLNAAVFGWQSGVNDRDVYLHTLPMFHCNGWGMPYAMTGMGGKHIVLRKVDGPEILRRIEQHGVTLLCGAPAVIAAVLDAAADWDGEIPGSGRMRIVVAGAPPPTRTIERVEVELGWEFIQIYGLTETAPLLTMNRSRAEWDDDTPAERAARLSRAGAPALGVSMSTSPEGELLARTNHVLKSYWDQPDATAEALADDWFHTGDGGVIDEAGYATITDRKKDVIISGGENVSSIEVEDTLFSHPAVAEVAVIGVPDEKWGETIKALVVLADGESVDERALIDHCRESLAHFKCPTSVEFREELSRTATGKLQKFKLRAPYWVGMEKQIN
;
A
#
# COMPACT_ATOMS: atom_id res chain seq x y z
N MET A 1 12.45 -10.26 32.82
CA MET A 1 12.90 -10.84 31.54
C MET A 1 12.28 -10.01 30.43
N LYS A 2 13.08 -9.44 29.52
CA LYS A 2 12.59 -8.76 28.30
C LYS A 2 12.94 -9.66 27.13
N ILE A 3 11.98 -9.98 26.27
CA ILE A 3 12.19 -10.76 25.04
C ILE A 3 12.01 -9.80 23.87
N PRO A 4 12.94 -9.74 22.89
CA PRO A 4 12.79 -8.90 21.70
C PRO A 4 11.58 -9.31 20.86
N LEU A 5 10.78 -8.33 20.41
CA LEU A 5 9.70 -8.55 19.45
C LEU A 5 10.31 -8.71 18.06
N THR A 6 10.26 -9.91 17.45
CA THR A 6 10.86 -10.15 16.13
C THR A 6 9.89 -10.75 15.13
N VAL A 7 10.01 -10.37 13.86
CA VAL A 7 9.14 -10.92 12.80
C VAL A 7 9.23 -12.45 12.70
N ALA A 8 10.38 -13.02 13.10
CA ALA A 8 10.62 -14.46 13.23
C ALA A 8 9.59 -15.18 14.14
N ASP A 9 9.02 -14.49 15.14
CA ASP A 9 8.05 -15.08 16.07
C ASP A 9 6.77 -15.53 15.35
N HIS A 10 6.36 -14.82 14.29
CA HIS A 10 5.19 -15.17 13.49
C HIS A 10 5.39 -16.52 12.78
N LEU A 11 6.50 -16.66 12.03
CA LEU A 11 6.80 -17.88 11.30
C LEU A 11 7.12 -19.05 12.24
N ARG A 12 7.86 -18.81 13.33
CA ARG A 12 8.14 -19.85 14.34
C ARG A 12 6.86 -20.37 14.99
N ARG A 13 5.91 -19.49 15.32
CA ARG A 13 4.59 -19.90 15.83
C ARG A 13 3.82 -20.71 14.78
N ALA A 14 3.84 -20.26 13.52
CA ALA A 14 3.16 -20.94 12.42
C ALA A 14 3.71 -22.35 12.17
N GLU A 15 5.03 -22.50 12.14
CA GLU A 15 5.75 -23.78 12.03
C GLU A 15 5.37 -24.73 13.17
N VAL A 16 5.39 -24.26 14.42
CA VAL A 16 5.09 -25.08 15.62
C VAL A 16 3.63 -25.50 15.71
N VAL A 17 2.68 -24.62 15.38
CA VAL A 17 1.24 -24.86 15.60
C VAL A 17 0.53 -25.39 14.35
N TYR A 18 1.02 -25.05 13.16
CA TYR A 18 0.35 -25.30 11.88
C TYR A 18 1.31 -25.86 10.81
N GLY A 19 2.42 -26.51 11.20
CA GLY A 19 3.49 -26.96 10.30
C GLY A 19 3.03 -27.68 9.03
N ASP A 20 2.04 -28.57 9.13
CA ASP A 20 1.49 -29.35 8.00
C ASP A 20 0.44 -28.59 7.15
N ARG A 21 -0.04 -27.43 7.61
CA ARG A 21 -1.05 -26.63 6.92
C ARG A 21 -0.42 -25.95 5.71
N VAL A 22 -1.07 -26.02 4.54
CA VAL A 22 -0.70 -25.22 3.36
C VAL A 22 -0.76 -23.73 3.73
N ALA A 23 0.41 -23.11 3.74
CA ALA A 23 0.66 -21.73 4.08
C ALA A 23 0.59 -20.83 2.86
N ILE A 24 1.18 -21.23 1.73
CA ILE A 24 1.29 -20.39 0.52
C ILE A 24 0.91 -21.21 -0.71
N VAL A 25 -0.01 -20.66 -1.50
CA VAL A 25 -0.31 -21.09 -2.88
C VAL A 25 0.24 -20.00 -3.80
N ASP A 26 1.21 -20.36 -4.66
CA ASP A 26 1.86 -19.43 -5.58
C ASP A 26 1.02 -19.18 -6.85
N GLU A 27 1.42 -18.19 -7.65
CA GLU A 27 0.86 -17.99 -8.99
C GLU A 27 1.29 -19.15 -9.91
N PRO A 28 0.40 -19.93 -10.56
CA PRO A 28 0.80 -20.92 -11.55
C PRO A 28 1.37 -20.29 -12.83
N ASP A 29 0.78 -19.19 -13.31
CA ASP A 29 1.12 -18.56 -14.58
C ASP A 29 2.15 -17.44 -14.42
N GLN A 30 3.44 -17.81 -14.41
CA GLN A 30 4.59 -16.90 -14.30
C GLN A 30 5.81 -17.40 -15.09
N VAL A 31 6.76 -16.48 -15.36
CA VAL A 31 7.96 -16.75 -16.17
C VAL A 31 8.96 -17.65 -15.44
N ALA A 32 9.18 -17.41 -14.15
CA ALA A 32 9.91 -18.32 -13.28
C ALA A 32 9.02 -19.53 -12.93
N PRO A 33 9.55 -20.77 -12.82
CA PRO A 33 8.76 -21.90 -12.33
C PRO A 33 8.13 -21.58 -10.96
N ALA A 34 6.82 -21.70 -10.85
CA ALA A 34 6.09 -21.50 -9.62
C ALA A 34 6.60 -22.43 -8.50
N LEU A 35 6.60 -21.95 -7.26
CA LEU A 35 6.82 -22.86 -6.13
C LEU A 35 5.58 -23.76 -5.95
N PRO A 36 5.75 -25.04 -5.59
CA PRO A 36 4.62 -25.89 -5.20
C PRO A 36 3.96 -25.34 -3.93
N ASP A 37 2.72 -25.74 -3.65
CA ASP A 37 2.02 -25.44 -2.39
C ASP A 37 2.95 -25.66 -1.18
N LEU A 38 3.28 -24.57 -0.49
CA LEU A 38 4.21 -24.60 0.65
C LEU A 38 3.41 -24.75 1.93
N THR A 39 3.76 -25.73 2.77
CA THR A 39 3.28 -25.77 4.15
C THR A 39 4.05 -24.78 5.04
N TYR A 40 3.59 -24.53 6.27
CA TYR A 40 4.33 -23.66 7.19
C TYR A 40 5.70 -24.22 7.58
N ALA A 41 5.81 -25.53 7.77
CA ALA A 41 7.10 -26.19 7.98
C ALA A 41 8.03 -25.97 6.78
N ARG A 42 7.53 -26.19 5.56
CA ARG A 42 8.34 -25.98 4.35
C ARG A 42 8.71 -24.51 4.12
N THR A 43 7.83 -23.58 4.46
CA THR A 43 8.10 -22.14 4.40
C THR A 43 9.22 -21.75 5.36
N ALA A 44 9.23 -22.32 6.57
CA ALA A 44 10.28 -22.10 7.57
C ALA A 44 11.62 -22.75 7.18
N GLU A 45 11.60 -23.95 6.58
CA GLU A 45 12.77 -24.57 5.96
C GLU A 45 13.37 -23.70 4.86
N LEU A 46 12.57 -23.22 3.90
CA LEU A 46 13.05 -22.38 2.81
C LEU A 46 13.59 -21.02 3.30
N ALA A 47 13.01 -20.45 4.35
CA ALA A 47 13.53 -19.24 4.98
C ALA A 47 14.90 -19.47 5.65
N ARG A 48 15.07 -20.56 6.41
CA ARG A 48 16.38 -20.97 6.96
C ARG A 48 17.40 -21.24 5.85
N ALA A 49 17.00 -21.98 4.83
CA ALA A 49 17.86 -22.36 3.71
C ALA A 49 18.33 -21.13 2.94
N MET A 50 17.43 -20.18 2.63
CA MET A 50 17.79 -18.89 1.99
C MET A 50 18.82 -18.11 2.82
N ALA A 51 18.63 -18.02 4.14
CA ALA A 51 19.59 -17.37 5.03
C ALA A 51 20.97 -18.05 4.99
N ALA A 52 21.00 -19.39 4.92
CA ALA A 52 22.24 -20.16 4.76
C ALA A 52 22.91 -19.93 3.39
N GLY A 53 22.13 -19.76 2.31
CA GLY A 53 22.64 -19.34 1.01
C GLY A 53 23.28 -17.95 1.03
N LEU A 54 22.64 -16.98 1.69
CA LEU A 54 23.20 -15.63 1.87
C LEU A 54 24.49 -15.67 2.73
N ASP A 55 24.55 -16.55 3.74
CA ASP A 55 25.78 -16.83 4.50
C ASP A 55 26.90 -17.39 3.61
N ALA A 56 26.59 -18.34 2.71
CA ALA A 56 27.56 -18.93 1.79
C ALA A 56 28.07 -17.93 0.73
N MET A 57 27.27 -16.92 0.38
CA MET A 57 27.71 -15.77 -0.43
C MET A 57 28.59 -14.77 0.34
N GLY A 58 28.76 -14.96 1.65
CA GLY A 58 29.56 -14.09 2.51
C GLY A 58 28.87 -12.80 2.92
N LEU A 59 27.52 -12.75 2.92
CA LEU A 59 26.79 -11.60 3.47
C LEU A 59 26.78 -11.66 5.00
N ASP A 60 27.18 -10.58 5.64
CA ASP A 60 27.13 -10.45 7.10
C ASP A 60 25.71 -10.16 7.65
N ILE A 61 25.59 -10.20 8.97
CA ILE A 61 24.41 -9.70 9.69
C ILE A 61 24.33 -8.17 9.46
N GLY A 62 23.16 -7.66 9.11
CA GLY A 62 22.95 -6.27 8.68
C GLY A 62 23.22 -6.00 7.20
N ALA A 63 23.63 -6.98 6.39
CA ALA A 63 23.72 -6.84 4.94
C ALA A 63 22.32 -6.63 4.32
N ARG A 64 22.24 -5.79 3.28
CA ARG A 64 20.99 -5.51 2.56
C ARG A 64 20.84 -6.44 1.36
N VAL A 65 19.67 -7.05 1.22
CA VAL A 65 19.28 -7.90 0.09
C VAL A 65 18.06 -7.24 -0.55
N ALA A 66 18.18 -6.83 -1.81
CA ALA A 66 17.10 -6.22 -2.56
C ALA A 66 16.31 -7.27 -3.36
N MET A 67 15.01 -7.05 -3.52
CA MET A 67 14.15 -7.87 -4.38
C MET A 67 13.22 -7.00 -5.22
N VAL A 68 13.34 -7.07 -6.55
CA VAL A 68 12.45 -6.39 -7.51
C VAL A 68 11.60 -7.45 -8.22
N SER A 69 10.32 -7.53 -7.84
CA SER A 69 9.43 -8.60 -8.29
C SER A 69 7.97 -8.23 -8.14
N HIS A 70 7.12 -8.89 -8.94
CA HIS A 70 5.69 -9.00 -8.69
C HIS A 70 5.41 -9.78 -7.40
N ASN A 71 4.13 -9.89 -7.02
CA ASN A 71 3.74 -10.80 -5.94
C ASN A 71 4.09 -12.24 -6.33
N SER A 72 4.74 -12.96 -5.41
CA SER A 72 5.19 -14.34 -5.58
C SER A 72 5.37 -15.01 -4.22
N ALA A 73 5.28 -16.34 -4.16
CA ALA A 73 5.62 -17.10 -2.95
C ALA A 73 7.09 -16.85 -2.52
N ARG A 74 7.98 -16.63 -3.49
CA ARG A 74 9.39 -16.26 -3.24
C ARG A 74 9.53 -14.95 -2.47
N MET A 75 8.65 -13.95 -2.67
CA MET A 75 8.65 -12.71 -1.89
C MET A 75 8.29 -12.95 -0.41
N LEU A 76 7.32 -13.85 -0.14
CA LEU A 76 6.98 -14.24 1.25
C LEU A 76 8.13 -14.99 1.93
N VAL A 77 8.79 -15.91 1.23
CA VAL A 77 10.00 -16.59 1.72
C VAL A 77 11.12 -15.58 1.97
N PHE A 78 11.34 -14.64 1.05
CA PHE A 78 12.34 -13.57 1.16
C PHE A 78 12.17 -12.70 2.41
N LEU A 79 10.94 -12.29 2.74
CA LEU A 79 10.67 -11.44 3.92
C LEU A 79 11.12 -12.09 5.24
N TYR A 80 11.06 -13.42 5.33
CA TYR A 80 11.55 -14.17 6.48
C TYR A 80 13.02 -14.58 6.33
N GLY A 81 13.43 -15.11 5.17
CA GLY A 81 14.80 -15.59 4.89
C GLY A 81 15.86 -14.49 4.97
N THR A 82 15.46 -13.22 4.86
CA THR A 82 16.30 -12.06 5.20
C THR A 82 16.15 -11.67 6.67
N SER A 83 15.01 -11.06 7.02
CA SER A 83 14.80 -10.37 8.30
C SER A 83 14.87 -11.30 9.51
N ALA A 84 14.29 -12.50 9.44
CA ALA A 84 14.28 -13.42 10.59
C ALA A 84 15.69 -13.95 10.95
N PHE A 85 16.65 -13.81 10.04
CA PHE A 85 18.03 -14.28 10.17
C PHE A 85 19.06 -13.13 10.08
N GLY A 86 18.64 -11.93 10.49
CA GLY A 86 19.50 -10.79 10.74
C GLY A 86 19.99 -10.04 9.50
N ARG A 87 19.39 -10.27 8.32
CA ARG A 87 19.67 -9.48 7.10
C ARG A 87 18.54 -8.48 6.88
N VAL A 88 18.82 -7.40 6.17
CA VAL A 88 17.85 -6.33 5.90
C VAL A 88 17.20 -6.57 4.54
N GLY A 89 15.89 -6.77 4.52
CA GLY A 89 15.14 -6.86 3.26
C GLY A 89 14.92 -5.50 2.62
N VAL A 90 15.17 -5.36 1.33
CA VAL A 90 14.88 -4.13 0.54
C VAL A 90 13.94 -4.45 -0.64
N PRO A 91 12.63 -4.64 -0.41
CA PRO A 91 11.67 -4.80 -1.49
C PRO A 91 11.56 -3.55 -2.37
N VAL A 92 11.67 -3.75 -3.67
CA VAL A 92 11.70 -2.70 -4.68
C VAL A 92 10.44 -2.77 -5.53
N ASN A 93 9.86 -1.60 -5.79
CA ASN A 93 8.70 -1.47 -6.66
C ASN A 93 9.05 -1.89 -8.10
N PHE A 94 8.41 -2.94 -8.60
CA PHE A 94 8.63 -3.49 -9.94
C PHE A 94 8.25 -2.55 -11.10
N ARG A 95 7.52 -1.46 -10.84
CA ARG A 95 7.15 -0.45 -11.85
C ARG A 95 8.17 0.70 -11.99
N LEU A 96 9.29 0.64 -11.26
CA LEU A 96 10.38 1.62 -11.38
C LEU A 96 11.27 1.30 -12.58
N ASN A 97 11.88 2.33 -13.17
CA ASN A 97 12.84 2.14 -14.25
C ASN A 97 14.24 1.77 -13.71
N ALA A 98 15.15 1.35 -14.61
CA ALA A 98 16.49 0.90 -14.23
C ALA A 98 17.34 1.94 -13.46
N GLU A 99 17.19 3.25 -13.71
CA GLU A 99 17.90 4.30 -12.97
C GLU A 99 17.34 4.45 -11.54
N GLU A 100 16.01 4.40 -11.39
CA GLU A 100 15.34 4.44 -10.09
C GLU A 100 15.70 3.21 -9.24
N VAL A 101 15.75 2.01 -9.85
CA VAL A 101 16.17 0.77 -9.20
C VAL A 101 17.67 0.80 -8.85
N GLN A 102 18.54 1.29 -9.75
CA GLN A 102 19.96 1.46 -9.47
C GLN A 102 20.19 2.38 -8.27
N TYR A 103 19.50 3.54 -8.22
CA TYR A 103 19.57 4.44 -7.07
C TYR A 103 19.17 3.74 -5.76
N ILE A 104 18.12 2.92 -5.76
CA ILE A 104 17.69 2.17 -4.58
C ILE A 104 18.75 1.14 -4.15
N VAL A 105 19.34 0.40 -5.09
CA VAL A 105 20.42 -0.56 -4.82
C VAL A 105 21.65 0.15 -4.24
N ASP A 106 22.08 1.27 -4.83
CA ASP A 106 23.24 2.04 -4.40
C ASP A 106 23.01 2.70 -3.02
N HIS A 107 21.88 3.39 -2.83
CA HIS A 107 21.55 4.12 -1.61
C HIS A 107 21.28 3.18 -0.42
N SER A 108 20.63 2.03 -0.63
CA SER A 108 20.53 1.00 0.42
C SER A 108 21.85 0.24 0.63
N GLY A 109 22.80 0.35 -0.31
CA GLY A 109 24.00 -0.48 -0.34
C GLY A 109 23.66 -1.97 -0.36
N ALA A 110 22.71 -2.39 -1.19
CA ALA A 110 22.33 -3.79 -1.34
C ALA A 110 23.42 -4.57 -2.07
N GLU A 111 23.82 -5.73 -1.54
CA GLU A 111 24.86 -6.58 -2.12
C GLU A 111 24.29 -7.66 -3.05
N VAL A 112 23.01 -7.97 -2.92
CA VAL A 112 22.28 -8.96 -3.70
C VAL A 112 21.00 -8.32 -4.23
N LEU A 113 20.72 -8.50 -5.52
CA LEU A 113 19.43 -8.19 -6.15
C LEU A 113 18.80 -9.47 -6.66
N LEU A 114 17.67 -9.85 -6.06
CA LEU A 114 16.77 -10.86 -6.61
C LEU A 114 15.84 -10.15 -7.60
N MET A 115 15.77 -10.64 -8.84
CA MET A 115 15.04 -10.01 -9.92
C MET A 115 14.06 -11.00 -10.54
N ASP A 116 12.82 -10.58 -10.72
CA ASP A 116 11.84 -11.34 -11.48
C ASP A 116 12.22 -11.41 -12.98
N PRO A 117 12.27 -12.59 -13.62
CA PRO A 117 12.67 -12.73 -15.02
C PRO A 117 11.82 -11.90 -16.00
N GLU A 118 10.56 -11.61 -15.66
CA GLU A 118 9.70 -10.75 -16.48
C GLU A 118 10.28 -9.32 -16.62
N LEU A 119 11.09 -8.89 -15.66
CA LEU A 119 11.69 -7.56 -15.59
C LEU A 119 13.13 -7.50 -16.15
N GLU A 120 13.72 -8.62 -16.59
CA GLU A 120 15.12 -8.64 -17.04
C GLU A 120 15.35 -7.74 -18.26
N THR A 121 14.38 -7.64 -19.17
CA THR A 121 14.49 -6.79 -20.37
C THR A 121 14.65 -5.31 -19.99
N ASP A 122 13.89 -4.83 -19.00
CA ASP A 122 13.87 -3.41 -18.61
C ASP A 122 14.91 -3.08 -17.54
N LEU A 123 15.23 -4.02 -16.65
CA LEU A 123 16.09 -3.83 -15.48
C LEU A 123 17.45 -4.54 -15.55
N GLY A 124 17.73 -5.31 -16.59
CA GLY A 124 18.98 -6.07 -16.77
C GLY A 124 20.26 -5.21 -16.84
N GLY A 125 20.12 -3.88 -16.98
CA GLY A 125 21.21 -2.92 -16.85
C GLY A 125 21.64 -2.58 -15.41
N VAL A 126 20.83 -2.94 -14.39
CA VAL A 126 21.12 -2.65 -12.98
C VAL A 126 22.35 -3.44 -12.51
N LYS A 127 23.30 -2.71 -11.92
CA LYS A 127 24.57 -3.19 -11.39
C LYS A 127 24.45 -3.41 -9.89
N VAL A 128 24.92 -4.57 -9.45
CA VAL A 128 24.97 -5.00 -8.06
C VAL A 128 26.09 -6.05 -7.94
N LYS A 129 26.60 -6.32 -6.74
CA LYS A 129 27.66 -7.32 -6.49
C LYS A 129 27.20 -8.74 -6.89
N HIS A 130 25.95 -9.10 -6.59
CA HIS A 130 25.31 -10.33 -7.07
C HIS A 130 23.90 -10.05 -7.58
N ARG A 131 23.58 -10.48 -8.80
CA ARG A 131 22.21 -10.47 -9.35
C ARG A 131 21.79 -11.91 -9.59
N LEU A 132 20.56 -12.25 -9.21
CA LEU A 132 19.98 -13.58 -9.39
C LEU A 132 18.56 -13.44 -9.93
N LEU A 133 18.24 -14.12 -11.03
CA LEU A 133 16.89 -14.20 -11.56
C LEU A 133 16.02 -15.18 -10.74
N ALA A 134 14.74 -14.88 -10.58
CA ALA A 134 13.83 -15.77 -9.85
C ALA A 134 13.65 -17.12 -10.57
N GLY A 135 13.63 -18.21 -9.82
CA GLY A 135 13.75 -19.57 -10.35
C GLY A 135 15.15 -20.13 -10.09
N ASN A 136 15.71 -20.91 -11.01
CA ASN A 136 16.94 -21.69 -10.77
C ASN A 136 18.13 -20.89 -10.18
N GLU A 137 18.30 -19.61 -10.50
CA GLU A 137 19.36 -18.78 -9.92
C GLU A 137 19.03 -18.36 -8.48
N SER A 138 17.86 -17.77 -8.21
CA SER A 138 17.44 -17.42 -6.84
C SER A 138 17.32 -18.64 -5.93
N ASP A 139 16.85 -19.75 -6.48
CA ASP A 139 16.55 -20.96 -5.73
C ASP A 139 17.83 -21.71 -5.35
N SER A 140 18.97 -21.38 -5.98
CA SER A 140 20.31 -21.80 -5.52
C SER A 140 20.67 -21.26 -4.13
N LEU A 141 19.97 -20.24 -3.63
CA LEU A 141 20.08 -19.77 -2.25
C LEU A 141 19.47 -20.75 -1.25
N PHE A 142 18.57 -21.65 -1.66
CA PHE A 142 17.94 -22.60 -0.74
C PHE A 142 18.88 -23.77 -0.42
N LEU A 143 19.89 -23.51 0.42
CA LEU A 143 20.81 -24.53 0.93
C LEU A 143 20.13 -25.41 1.98
N GLU A 144 19.34 -26.38 1.51
CA GLU A 144 18.57 -27.28 2.36
C GLU A 144 19.44 -28.10 3.33
N GLY A 145 18.95 -28.25 4.57
CA GLY A 145 19.68 -28.95 5.62
C GLY A 145 20.89 -28.19 6.19
N VAL A 146 21.17 -26.97 5.72
CA VAL A 146 22.21 -26.09 6.28
C VAL A 146 21.56 -25.07 7.20
N GLU A 147 21.98 -25.04 8.47
CA GLU A 147 21.55 -24.01 9.41
C GLU A 147 22.28 -22.68 9.12
N PRO A 148 21.57 -21.53 9.07
CA PRO A 148 22.18 -20.23 8.88
C PRO A 148 23.03 -19.81 10.08
N ARG A 149 23.90 -18.80 9.87
CA ARG A 149 24.72 -18.24 10.95
C ARG A 149 23.81 -17.71 12.08
N PRO A 150 24.03 -18.14 13.34
CA PRO A 150 23.27 -17.61 14.46
C PRO A 150 23.46 -16.09 14.59
N TRP A 151 22.35 -15.38 14.81
CA TRP A 151 22.36 -13.97 15.17
C TRP A 151 21.65 -13.78 16.53
N THR A 152 21.98 -12.71 17.25
CA THR A 152 21.29 -12.38 18.50
C THR A 152 20.07 -11.52 18.17
N PRO A 153 18.83 -11.96 18.45
CA PRO A 153 17.64 -11.21 18.12
C PRO A 153 17.63 -9.83 18.79
N ASP A 154 17.33 -8.80 18.01
CA ASP A 154 17.18 -7.42 18.45
C ASP A 154 15.87 -6.86 17.85
N GLU A 155 15.08 -6.18 18.68
CA GLU A 155 13.81 -5.60 18.24
C GLU A 155 13.99 -4.22 17.59
N ASP A 156 15.09 -3.53 17.89
CA ASP A 156 15.42 -2.19 17.36
C ASP A 156 16.33 -2.24 16.12
N ALA A 157 16.77 -3.45 15.74
CA ALA A 157 17.44 -3.72 14.47
C ALA A 157 16.48 -3.49 13.29
N THR A 158 17.00 -2.87 12.23
CA THR A 158 16.26 -2.58 10.99
C THR A 158 15.99 -3.89 10.27
N ALA A 159 14.71 -4.27 10.16
CA ALA A 159 14.27 -5.48 9.48
C ALA A 159 14.20 -5.25 7.96
N THR A 160 13.63 -4.12 7.54
CA THR A 160 13.45 -3.78 6.13
C THR A 160 13.60 -2.30 5.85
N ILE A 161 14.07 -1.96 4.64
CA ILE A 161 14.12 -0.58 4.13
C ILE A 161 13.13 -0.46 2.97
N ASN A 162 12.07 0.32 3.15
CA ASN A 162 10.98 0.45 2.18
C ASN A 162 11.07 1.83 1.50
N TYR A 163 11.22 1.88 0.18
CA TYR A 163 11.39 3.15 -0.52
C TYR A 163 10.06 3.81 -0.88
N THR A 164 9.85 5.05 -0.42
CA THR A 164 8.67 5.85 -0.74
C THR A 164 8.88 6.68 -2.01
N SER A 165 7.87 6.76 -2.87
CA SER A 165 7.91 7.62 -4.05
C SER A 165 7.85 9.10 -3.64
N GLY A 166 8.99 9.77 -3.65
CA GLY A 166 9.07 11.22 -3.53
C GLY A 166 8.37 11.91 -4.70
N THR A 167 7.61 12.97 -4.43
CA THR A 167 6.88 13.73 -5.46
C THR A 167 7.71 14.84 -6.11
N THR A 168 8.87 15.16 -5.54
CA THR A 168 9.74 16.29 -5.92
C THR A 168 11.23 15.99 -5.71
N ALA A 169 11.58 14.89 -5.04
CA ALA A 169 12.95 14.49 -4.69
C ALA A 169 13.12 12.97 -4.87
N ARG A 170 14.37 12.49 -4.86
CA ARG A 170 14.68 11.06 -4.95
C ARG A 170 13.99 10.26 -3.82
N PRO A 171 13.61 8.99 -4.06
CA PRO A 171 12.96 8.15 -3.05
C PRO A 171 13.71 8.10 -1.71
N LYS A 172 12.98 8.23 -0.61
CA LYS A 172 13.51 8.07 0.76
C LYS A 172 13.37 6.61 1.18
N GLY A 173 14.41 6.04 1.79
CA GLY A 173 14.36 4.67 2.33
C GLY A 173 13.85 4.68 3.77
N VAL A 174 12.64 4.19 4.02
CA VAL A 174 12.05 4.13 5.37
C VAL A 174 12.58 2.91 6.11
N GLU A 175 13.31 3.12 7.21
CA GLU A 175 13.77 2.05 8.09
C GLU A 175 12.67 1.56 9.03
N MET A 176 12.23 0.32 8.83
CA MET A 176 11.30 -0.35 9.73
C MET A 176 12.05 -1.36 10.60
N THR A 177 11.92 -1.27 11.92
CA THR A 177 12.48 -2.25 12.84
C THR A 177 11.62 -3.50 12.95
N HIS A 178 12.22 -4.56 13.50
CA HIS A 178 11.48 -5.73 13.96
C HIS A 178 10.31 -5.38 14.89
N ARG A 179 10.53 -4.47 15.85
CA ARG A 179 9.50 -3.98 16.77
C ARG A 179 8.36 -3.28 16.04
N ASN A 180 8.66 -2.39 15.09
CA ASN A 180 7.63 -1.67 14.35
C ASN A 180 6.74 -2.65 13.56
N LEU A 181 7.35 -3.56 12.80
CA LEU A 181 6.63 -4.53 11.98
C LEU A 181 5.79 -5.49 12.82
N TRP A 182 6.33 -5.95 13.96
CA TRP A 182 5.61 -6.84 14.89
C TRP A 182 4.38 -6.16 15.49
N LEU A 183 4.52 -4.92 15.99
CA LEU A 183 3.42 -4.18 16.63
C LEU A 183 2.34 -3.78 15.64
N ASN A 184 2.70 -3.31 14.44
CA ASN A 184 1.72 -3.05 13.39
C ASN A 184 0.98 -4.34 12.98
N ALA A 185 1.69 -5.45 12.75
CA ALA A 185 1.05 -6.71 12.38
C ALA A 185 0.08 -7.21 13.45
N ALA A 186 0.45 -7.12 14.73
CA ALA A 186 -0.40 -7.53 15.85
C ALA A 186 -1.66 -6.64 15.97
N VAL A 187 -1.51 -5.32 15.95
CA VAL A 187 -2.64 -4.37 16.08
C VAL A 187 -3.54 -4.43 14.84
N PHE A 188 -2.98 -4.39 13.64
CA PHE A 188 -3.74 -4.39 12.39
C PHE A 188 -4.46 -5.72 12.16
N GLY A 189 -3.79 -6.84 12.42
CA GLY A 189 -4.40 -8.17 12.38
C GLY A 189 -5.57 -8.28 13.36
N TRP A 190 -5.39 -7.84 14.61
CA TRP A 190 -6.46 -7.87 15.62
C TRP A 190 -7.66 -6.98 15.23
N GLN A 191 -7.44 -5.71 14.87
CA GLN A 191 -8.54 -4.80 14.54
C GLN A 191 -9.27 -5.20 13.23
N SER A 192 -8.57 -5.85 12.30
CA SER A 192 -9.19 -6.45 11.10
C SER A 192 -9.95 -7.76 11.40
N GLY A 193 -9.73 -8.36 12.57
CA GLY A 193 -10.33 -9.64 12.98
C GLY A 193 -9.66 -10.88 12.36
N VAL A 194 -8.36 -10.82 12.09
CA VAL A 194 -7.58 -11.94 11.55
C VAL A 194 -7.57 -13.10 12.56
N ASN A 195 -7.89 -14.30 12.09
CA ASN A 195 -7.89 -15.53 12.88
C ASN A 195 -7.39 -16.74 12.08
N ASP A 196 -7.31 -17.91 12.71
CA ASP A 196 -6.71 -19.11 12.10
C ASP A 196 -7.59 -19.82 11.05
N ARG A 197 -8.78 -19.29 10.76
CA ARG A 197 -9.64 -19.72 9.65
C ARG A 197 -9.50 -18.86 8.40
N ASP A 198 -8.70 -17.79 8.47
CA ASP A 198 -8.64 -16.81 7.40
C ASP A 198 -7.74 -17.25 6.23
N VAL A 199 -8.16 -16.84 5.03
CA VAL A 199 -7.48 -17.06 3.77
C VAL A 199 -7.32 -15.69 3.11
N TYR A 200 -6.07 -15.27 2.89
CA TYR A 200 -5.71 -13.93 2.46
C TYR A 200 -5.26 -13.92 1.00
N LEU A 201 -5.88 -13.07 0.18
CA LEU A 201 -5.50 -12.86 -1.22
C LEU A 201 -4.61 -11.63 -1.37
N HIS A 202 -3.40 -11.82 -1.91
CA HIS A 202 -2.41 -10.75 -2.10
C HIS A 202 -2.71 -9.91 -3.35
N THR A 203 -3.68 -8.99 -3.27
CA THR A 203 -3.97 -8.02 -4.34
C THR A 203 -3.15 -6.73 -4.23
N LEU A 204 -2.69 -6.36 -3.03
CA LEU A 204 -1.68 -5.31 -2.82
C LEU A 204 -0.28 -5.81 -3.24
N PRO A 205 0.57 -4.97 -3.88
CA PRO A 205 1.97 -5.31 -4.08
C PRO A 205 2.73 -5.55 -2.76
N MET A 206 3.32 -6.73 -2.61
CA MET A 206 4.01 -7.18 -1.39
C MET A 206 5.22 -6.31 -1.02
N PHE A 207 5.85 -5.62 -1.98
CA PHE A 207 6.94 -4.67 -1.67
C PHE A 207 6.46 -3.43 -0.89
N HIS A 208 5.17 -3.11 -0.95
CA HIS A 208 4.64 -1.87 -0.40
C HIS A 208 4.31 -2.02 1.09
N CYS A 209 5.10 -1.35 1.94
CA CYS A 209 5.06 -1.49 3.40
C CYS A 209 5.05 -2.96 3.86
N ASN A 210 5.73 -3.83 3.10
CA ASN A 210 5.78 -5.29 3.27
C ASN A 210 4.39 -5.93 3.50
N GLY A 211 3.50 -5.64 2.55
CA GLY A 211 2.12 -6.15 2.52
C GLY A 211 1.22 -5.57 3.61
N TRP A 212 1.48 -4.32 4.02
CA TRP A 212 0.84 -3.65 5.18
C TRP A 212 0.99 -4.40 6.52
N GLY A 213 1.90 -5.37 6.61
CA GLY A 213 2.03 -6.27 7.77
C GLY A 213 1.08 -7.49 7.77
N MET A 214 0.15 -7.60 6.82
CA MET A 214 -0.68 -8.80 6.66
C MET A 214 0.12 -10.10 6.39
N PRO A 215 1.25 -10.09 5.64
CA PRO A 215 2.14 -11.24 5.57
C PRO A 215 2.53 -11.81 6.95
N TYR A 216 2.85 -10.93 7.90
CA TYR A 216 3.21 -11.32 9.26
C TYR A 216 1.98 -11.73 10.08
N ALA A 217 0.90 -10.94 10.07
CA ALA A 217 -0.31 -11.20 10.87
C ALA A 217 -0.98 -12.53 10.49
N MET A 218 -1.20 -12.77 9.19
CA MET A 218 -1.77 -14.02 8.69
C MET A 218 -0.86 -15.21 9.00
N THR A 219 0.46 -15.07 8.83
CA THR A 219 1.42 -16.13 9.20
C THR A 219 1.35 -16.47 10.68
N GLY A 220 1.39 -15.47 11.57
CA GLY A 220 1.30 -15.68 13.01
C GLY A 220 0.03 -16.43 13.43
N MET A 221 -1.09 -16.20 12.73
CA MET A 221 -2.36 -16.89 12.94
C MET A 221 -2.53 -18.18 12.12
N GLY A 222 -1.58 -18.54 11.25
CA GLY A 222 -1.66 -19.74 10.41
C GLY A 222 -2.63 -19.64 9.23
N GLY A 223 -3.04 -18.44 8.84
CA GLY A 223 -3.95 -18.21 7.72
C GLY A 223 -3.29 -18.52 6.37
N LYS A 224 -4.05 -19.01 5.39
CA LYS A 224 -3.49 -19.38 4.08
C LYS A 224 -3.28 -18.13 3.23
N HIS A 225 -2.12 -18.00 2.59
CA HIS A 225 -1.79 -16.98 1.61
C HIS A 225 -2.06 -17.48 0.21
N ILE A 226 -2.92 -16.79 -0.53
CA ILE A 226 -3.12 -16.97 -1.97
C ILE A 226 -2.41 -15.82 -2.66
N VAL A 227 -1.35 -16.13 -3.42
CA VAL A 227 -0.65 -15.14 -4.24
C VAL A 227 -1.56 -14.75 -5.41
N LEU A 228 -1.53 -13.47 -5.79
CA LEU A 228 -2.02 -13.01 -7.09
C LEU A 228 -0.96 -12.09 -7.68
N ARG A 229 -0.37 -12.47 -8.82
CA ARG A 229 0.81 -11.79 -9.39
C ARG A 229 0.50 -10.40 -9.96
N LYS A 230 -0.69 -10.24 -10.56
CA LYS A 230 -1.20 -8.99 -11.14
C LYS A 230 -2.68 -8.84 -10.79
N VAL A 231 -3.12 -7.63 -10.47
CA VAL A 231 -4.53 -7.33 -10.18
C VAL A 231 -5.35 -7.52 -11.45
N ASP A 232 -6.35 -8.39 -11.37
CA ASP A 232 -7.37 -8.66 -12.39
C ASP A 232 -8.69 -8.97 -11.67
N GLY A 233 -9.78 -8.30 -12.05
CA GLY A 233 -11.08 -8.43 -11.38
C GLY A 233 -11.66 -9.84 -11.44
N PRO A 234 -11.81 -10.44 -12.64
CA PRO A 234 -12.30 -11.80 -12.80
C PRO A 234 -11.43 -12.86 -12.10
N GLU A 235 -10.10 -12.72 -12.09
CA GLU A 235 -9.20 -13.61 -11.34
C GLU A 235 -9.36 -13.47 -9.82
N ILE A 236 -9.61 -12.25 -9.31
CA ILE A 236 -9.91 -12.05 -7.88
C ILE A 236 -11.18 -12.82 -7.49
N LEU A 237 -12.28 -12.66 -8.25
CA LEU A 237 -13.53 -13.36 -7.99
C LEU A 237 -13.35 -14.89 -8.08
N ARG A 238 -12.68 -15.40 -9.13
CA ARG A 238 -12.34 -16.83 -9.27
C ARG A 238 -11.52 -17.36 -8.09
N ARG A 239 -10.51 -16.64 -7.59
CA ARG A 239 -9.71 -17.08 -6.44
C ARG A 239 -10.47 -17.04 -5.13
N ILE A 240 -11.39 -16.09 -4.96
CA ILE A 240 -12.26 -16.03 -3.77
C ILE A 240 -13.17 -17.26 -3.70
N GLU A 241 -13.74 -17.67 -4.83
CA GLU A 241 -14.52 -18.91 -4.95
C GLU A 241 -13.64 -20.14 -4.74
N GLN A 242 -12.59 -20.31 -5.54
CA GLN A 242 -11.76 -21.52 -5.57
C GLN A 242 -11.05 -21.81 -4.23
N HIS A 243 -10.53 -20.78 -3.57
CA HIS A 243 -9.71 -20.95 -2.36
C HIS A 243 -10.45 -20.59 -1.06
N GLY A 244 -11.68 -20.08 -1.14
CA GLY A 244 -12.43 -19.63 0.02
C GLY A 244 -11.76 -18.45 0.72
N VAL A 245 -11.22 -17.48 -0.02
CA VAL A 245 -10.63 -16.23 0.52
C VAL A 245 -11.62 -15.54 1.47
N THR A 246 -11.14 -14.97 2.57
CA THR A 246 -11.94 -14.24 3.59
C THR A 246 -11.47 -12.80 3.81
N LEU A 247 -10.29 -12.43 3.31
CA LEU A 247 -9.68 -11.13 3.49
C LEU A 247 -8.79 -10.77 2.30
N LEU A 248 -8.85 -9.52 1.84
CA LEU A 248 -7.84 -8.93 0.97
C LEU A 248 -7.60 -7.46 1.34
N CYS A 249 -6.44 -6.92 0.97
CA CYS A 249 -6.10 -5.51 1.13
C CYS A 249 -5.84 -4.88 -0.25
N GLY A 250 -6.44 -3.73 -0.54
CA GLY A 250 -6.35 -3.11 -1.88
C GLY A 250 -6.41 -1.59 -1.87
N ALA A 251 -6.10 -1.00 -3.02
CA ALA A 251 -6.41 0.41 -3.31
C ALA A 251 -7.84 0.52 -3.90
N PRO A 252 -8.46 1.71 -3.97
CA PRO A 252 -9.77 1.89 -4.61
C PRO A 252 -9.87 1.33 -6.04
N ALA A 253 -8.78 1.32 -6.80
CA ALA A 253 -8.72 0.70 -8.14
C ALA A 253 -8.92 -0.83 -8.13
N VAL A 254 -8.58 -1.52 -7.04
CA VAL A 254 -8.87 -2.96 -6.87
C VAL A 254 -10.36 -3.17 -6.65
N ILE A 255 -11.04 -2.25 -5.94
CA ILE A 255 -12.49 -2.29 -5.75
C ILE A 255 -13.20 -2.09 -7.08
N ALA A 256 -12.81 -1.09 -7.87
CA ALA A 256 -13.38 -0.82 -9.18
C ALA A 256 -13.30 -2.08 -10.07
N ALA A 257 -12.11 -2.64 -10.27
CA ALA A 257 -11.92 -3.85 -11.07
C ALA A 257 -12.76 -5.05 -10.60
N VAL A 258 -12.99 -5.19 -9.29
CA VAL A 258 -13.85 -6.26 -8.74
C VAL A 258 -15.34 -5.97 -8.97
N LEU A 259 -15.79 -4.72 -8.78
CA LEU A 259 -17.18 -4.31 -9.03
C LEU A 259 -17.54 -4.44 -10.51
N ASP A 260 -16.61 -4.06 -11.41
CA ASP A 260 -16.81 -4.16 -12.85
C ASP A 260 -16.87 -5.65 -13.27
N ALA A 261 -15.98 -6.49 -12.73
CA ALA A 261 -16.02 -7.94 -12.95
C ALA A 261 -17.25 -8.63 -12.35
N ALA A 262 -17.82 -8.09 -11.26
CA ALA A 262 -19.02 -8.62 -10.62
C ALA A 262 -20.30 -8.34 -11.43
N ALA A 263 -20.31 -7.25 -12.22
CA ALA A 263 -21.45 -6.92 -13.08
C ALA A 263 -21.72 -7.98 -14.17
N ASP A 264 -20.66 -8.62 -14.67
CA ASP A 264 -20.70 -9.70 -15.67
C ASP A 264 -20.57 -11.12 -15.06
N TRP A 265 -20.62 -11.26 -13.73
CA TRP A 265 -20.41 -12.55 -13.06
C TRP A 265 -21.66 -13.46 -13.11
N ASP A 266 -21.49 -14.69 -13.60
CA ASP A 266 -22.57 -15.68 -13.65
C ASP A 266 -22.70 -16.43 -12.31
N GLY A 267 -23.72 -16.08 -11.52
CA GLY A 267 -24.10 -16.78 -10.29
C GLY A 267 -24.06 -15.91 -9.03
N GLU A 268 -23.81 -16.54 -7.87
CA GLU A 268 -23.66 -15.86 -6.59
C GLU A 268 -22.28 -15.17 -6.51
N ILE A 269 -22.23 -13.92 -6.05
CA ILE A 269 -20.98 -13.18 -5.96
C ILE A 269 -20.02 -13.84 -4.96
N PRO A 270 -18.81 -14.26 -5.38
CA PRO A 270 -17.87 -14.97 -4.52
C PRO A 270 -17.59 -14.24 -3.20
N GLY A 271 -17.83 -14.94 -2.10
CA GLY A 271 -17.51 -14.44 -0.76
C GLY A 271 -18.51 -13.47 -0.14
N SER A 272 -19.69 -13.26 -0.75
CA SER A 272 -20.80 -12.52 -0.12
C SER A 272 -21.06 -13.01 1.33
N GLY A 273 -21.29 -12.07 2.25
CA GLY A 273 -21.49 -12.32 3.68
C GLY A 273 -20.26 -12.84 4.46
N ARG A 274 -19.09 -12.95 3.81
CA ARG A 274 -17.89 -13.62 4.38
C ARG A 274 -16.58 -12.88 4.11
N MET A 275 -16.50 -12.14 3.01
CA MET A 275 -15.32 -11.38 2.59
C MET A 275 -15.20 -10.06 3.34
N ARG A 276 -13.96 -9.71 3.67
CA ARG A 276 -13.54 -8.38 4.11
C ARG A 276 -12.56 -7.80 3.11
N ILE A 277 -12.72 -6.51 2.83
CA ILE A 277 -11.78 -5.73 2.02
C ILE A 277 -11.26 -4.55 2.83
N VAL A 278 -9.95 -4.51 3.05
CA VAL A 278 -9.29 -3.36 3.69
C VAL A 278 -8.72 -2.44 2.61
N VAL A 279 -9.02 -1.15 2.72
CA VAL A 279 -8.79 -0.15 1.68
C VAL A 279 -7.96 1.01 2.22
N ALA A 280 -6.94 1.42 1.47
CA ALA A 280 -6.08 2.54 1.81
C ALA A 280 -5.38 3.16 0.59
N GLY A 281 -4.53 4.16 0.83
CA GLY A 281 -3.68 4.81 -0.17
C GLY A 281 -4.32 6.04 -0.83
N ALA A 282 -5.65 6.03 -0.97
CA ALA A 282 -6.52 7.14 -1.31
C ALA A 282 -7.91 6.92 -0.67
N PRO A 283 -8.67 7.98 -0.33
CA PRO A 283 -10.07 7.83 0.03
C PRO A 283 -10.86 7.31 -1.18
N PRO A 284 -11.67 6.25 -1.05
CA PRO A 284 -12.62 5.85 -2.08
C PRO A 284 -13.89 6.72 -2.01
N PRO A 285 -14.53 7.04 -3.15
CA PRO A 285 -15.81 7.74 -3.15
C PRO A 285 -16.88 6.99 -2.35
N THR A 286 -17.72 7.71 -1.61
CA THR A 286 -18.81 7.11 -0.79
C THR A 286 -19.68 6.12 -1.58
N ARG A 287 -19.98 6.42 -2.85
CA ARG A 287 -20.72 5.52 -3.74
C ARG A 287 -19.99 4.18 -3.95
N THR A 288 -18.68 4.20 -4.13
CA THR A 288 -17.86 2.98 -4.26
C THR A 288 -17.90 2.15 -2.97
N ILE A 289 -17.93 2.78 -1.80
CA ILE A 289 -18.06 2.11 -0.51
C ILE A 289 -19.43 1.40 -0.40
N GLU A 290 -20.51 2.10 -0.73
CA GLU A 290 -21.87 1.53 -0.71
C GLU A 290 -22.00 0.33 -1.67
N ARG A 291 -21.44 0.43 -2.88
CA ARG A 291 -21.43 -0.67 -3.86
C ARG A 291 -20.72 -1.93 -3.34
N VAL A 292 -19.67 -1.81 -2.53
CA VAL A 292 -19.00 -2.98 -1.92
C VAL A 292 -19.94 -3.76 -1.00
N GLU A 293 -20.77 -3.06 -0.22
CA GLU A 293 -21.76 -3.71 0.64
C GLU A 293 -22.93 -4.26 -0.18
N VAL A 294 -23.50 -3.45 -1.10
CA VAL A 294 -24.76 -3.75 -1.79
C VAL A 294 -24.60 -4.72 -2.97
N GLU A 295 -23.55 -4.58 -3.78
CA GLU A 295 -23.33 -5.40 -4.98
C GLU A 295 -22.51 -6.64 -4.69
N LEU A 296 -21.49 -6.55 -3.80
CA LEU A 296 -20.62 -7.70 -3.48
C LEU A 296 -21.03 -8.46 -2.22
N GLY A 297 -21.77 -7.82 -1.30
CA GLY A 297 -22.05 -8.38 0.03
C GLY A 297 -20.80 -8.46 0.91
N TRP A 298 -19.78 -7.64 0.67
CA TRP A 298 -18.50 -7.67 1.39
C TRP A 298 -18.44 -6.60 2.48
N GLU A 299 -17.72 -6.89 3.57
CA GLU A 299 -17.44 -5.88 4.59
C GLU A 299 -16.31 -4.95 4.13
N PHE A 300 -16.63 -3.67 3.97
CA PHE A 300 -15.66 -2.61 3.70
C PHE A 300 -14.98 -2.12 5.00
N ILE A 301 -13.66 -1.99 4.95
CA ILE A 301 -12.81 -1.45 6.02
C ILE A 301 -11.87 -0.42 5.39
N GLN A 302 -11.78 0.79 5.94
CA GLN A 302 -10.83 1.81 5.51
C GLN A 302 -9.76 2.04 6.58
N ILE A 303 -8.52 2.21 6.15
CA ILE A 303 -7.42 2.64 7.01
C ILE A 303 -6.70 3.84 6.39
N TYR A 304 -6.10 4.67 7.23
CA TYR A 304 -5.12 5.66 6.81
C TYR A 304 -3.80 5.41 7.53
N GLY A 305 -2.71 5.83 6.87
CA GLY A 305 -1.37 5.40 7.19
C GLY A 305 -0.36 5.68 6.07
N LEU A 306 0.91 5.66 6.44
CA LEU A 306 2.06 5.89 5.56
C LEU A 306 3.04 4.71 5.65
N THR A 307 4.04 4.63 4.78
CA THR A 307 5.08 3.59 4.91
C THR A 307 5.84 3.73 6.23
N GLU A 308 6.04 4.97 6.62
CA GLU A 308 6.61 5.47 7.88
C GLU A 308 5.84 5.05 9.14
N THR A 309 4.62 4.53 9.00
CA THR A 309 3.78 4.08 10.11
C THR A 309 3.33 2.62 9.94
N ALA A 310 4.01 1.86 9.07
CA ALA A 310 3.93 0.40 8.91
C ALA A 310 2.70 -0.35 8.31
N PRO A 311 1.48 0.18 8.04
CA PRO A 311 1.10 1.59 7.87
C PRO A 311 0.15 2.15 8.94
N LEU A 312 -0.44 1.34 9.82
CA LEU A 312 -1.69 1.67 10.49
C LEU A 312 -1.62 2.91 11.42
N LEU A 313 -2.37 3.97 11.07
CA LEU A 313 -2.66 5.10 11.98
C LEU A 313 -4.12 5.12 12.43
N THR A 314 -5.07 4.89 11.53
CA THR A 314 -6.50 4.88 11.82
C THR A 314 -7.19 3.62 11.30
N MET A 315 -8.34 3.31 11.89
CA MET A 315 -9.24 2.26 11.43
C MET A 315 -10.67 2.81 11.35
N ASN A 316 -11.30 2.64 10.19
CA ASN A 316 -12.73 2.87 9.96
C ASN A 316 -13.37 1.57 9.50
N ARG A 317 -14.31 1.06 10.31
CA ARG A 317 -14.97 -0.23 10.13
C ARG A 317 -16.36 -0.11 10.73
N SER A 318 -17.33 -0.83 10.18
CA SER A 318 -18.68 -0.86 10.75
C SER A 318 -18.66 -1.32 12.21
N ARG A 319 -19.63 -0.86 13.00
CA ARG A 319 -19.75 -1.14 14.42
C ARG A 319 -21.20 -1.47 14.74
N ALA A 320 -21.44 -2.16 15.86
CA ALA A 320 -22.78 -2.52 16.31
C ALA A 320 -23.71 -1.31 16.49
N GLU A 321 -23.16 -0.12 16.78
CA GLU A 321 -23.93 1.13 16.85
C GLU A 321 -24.44 1.62 15.49
N TRP A 322 -24.04 0.99 14.36
CA TRP A 322 -24.42 1.31 12.98
C TRP A 322 -25.14 0.13 12.29
N ASP A 323 -25.55 -0.90 13.03
CA ASP A 323 -26.25 -2.07 12.47
C ASP A 323 -27.64 -1.68 11.93
N ASP A 324 -28.29 -0.67 12.52
CA ASP A 324 -29.59 -0.13 12.10
C ASP A 324 -29.49 0.95 10.99
N ASP A 325 -28.29 1.41 10.63
CA ASP A 325 -28.09 2.39 9.54
C ASP A 325 -28.43 1.75 8.16
N THR A 326 -28.75 2.58 7.16
CA THR A 326 -28.77 2.14 5.75
C THR A 326 -27.35 1.95 5.19
N PRO A 327 -27.17 1.19 4.08
CA PRO A 327 -25.87 1.06 3.41
C PRO A 327 -25.25 2.42 3.03
N ALA A 328 -26.07 3.37 2.55
CA ALA A 328 -25.64 4.74 2.24
C ALA A 328 -25.14 5.51 3.49
N GLU A 329 -25.84 5.38 4.63
CA GLU A 329 -25.43 6.02 5.89
C GLU A 329 -24.12 5.40 6.43
N ARG A 330 -23.98 4.07 6.40
CA ARG A 330 -22.72 3.39 6.72
C ARG A 330 -21.59 3.86 5.80
N ALA A 331 -21.81 3.88 4.48
CA ALA A 331 -20.83 4.32 3.51
C ALA A 331 -20.36 5.76 3.78
N ALA A 332 -21.29 6.68 4.09
CA ALA A 332 -20.97 8.06 4.44
C ALA A 332 -20.13 8.17 5.73
N ARG A 333 -20.33 7.29 6.71
CA ARG A 333 -19.46 7.22 7.91
C ARG A 333 -18.09 6.62 7.61
N LEU A 334 -18.03 5.65 6.70
CA LEU A 334 -16.85 4.87 6.33
C LEU A 334 -15.86 5.61 5.42
N SER A 335 -16.32 6.62 4.66
CA SER A 335 -15.47 7.46 3.78
C SER A 335 -14.35 8.21 4.51
N ARG A 336 -14.54 8.51 5.80
CA ARG A 336 -13.53 9.15 6.66
C ARG A 336 -12.33 8.22 6.85
N ALA A 337 -11.15 8.80 7.11
CA ALA A 337 -9.93 8.04 7.37
C ALA A 337 -10.05 7.10 8.59
N GLY A 338 -10.89 7.47 9.56
CA GLY A 338 -11.25 6.64 10.72
C GLY A 338 -10.80 7.22 12.05
N ALA A 339 -11.08 6.49 13.13
CA ALA A 339 -10.57 6.83 14.45
C ALA A 339 -9.14 6.27 14.63
N PRO A 340 -8.30 6.85 15.51
CA PRO A 340 -6.98 6.31 15.84
C PRO A 340 -7.00 4.82 16.15
N ALA A 341 -6.06 4.08 15.58
CA ALA A 341 -5.86 2.67 15.86
C ALA A 341 -5.33 2.45 17.30
N LEU A 342 -5.39 1.21 17.79
CA LEU A 342 -4.99 0.93 19.17
C LEU A 342 -3.50 1.24 19.38
N GLY A 343 -3.20 2.11 20.34
CA GLY A 343 -1.84 2.56 20.60
C GLY A 343 -1.34 3.66 19.67
N VAL A 344 -2.24 4.31 18.91
CA VAL A 344 -1.98 5.54 18.15
C VAL A 344 -2.62 6.73 18.87
N SER A 345 -1.86 7.81 19.03
CA SER A 345 -2.39 9.14 19.34
C SER A 345 -2.25 10.04 18.11
N MET A 346 -3.24 10.87 17.83
CA MET A 346 -3.22 11.81 16.71
C MET A 346 -3.58 13.22 17.18
N SER A 347 -3.07 14.22 16.48
CA SER A 347 -3.45 15.63 16.64
C SER A 347 -3.34 16.36 15.29
N THR A 348 -3.78 17.61 15.24
CA THR A 348 -3.55 18.51 14.09
C THR A 348 -2.59 19.63 14.49
N SER A 349 -1.61 19.94 13.65
CA SER A 349 -0.74 21.11 13.83
C SER A 349 -1.54 22.42 13.66
N PRO A 350 -1.02 23.57 14.10
CA PRO A 350 -1.63 24.88 13.83
C PRO A 350 -1.85 25.18 12.33
N GLU A 351 -1.05 24.56 11.46
CA GLU A 351 -1.12 24.65 10.00
C GLU A 351 -2.06 23.60 9.36
N GLY A 352 -2.72 22.76 10.17
CA GLY A 352 -3.65 21.73 9.71
C GLY A 352 -3.00 20.41 9.26
N GLU A 353 -1.73 20.17 9.57
CA GLU A 353 -1.07 18.88 9.32
C GLU A 353 -1.53 17.82 10.33
N LEU A 354 -1.81 16.59 9.90
CA LEU A 354 -2.03 15.47 10.81
C LEU A 354 -0.70 15.02 11.42
N LEU A 355 -0.65 14.96 12.74
CA LEU A 355 0.49 14.49 13.52
C LEU A 355 0.13 13.17 14.19
N ALA A 356 1.07 12.22 14.25
CA ALA A 356 0.85 10.91 14.87
C ALA A 356 1.93 10.55 15.90
N ARG A 357 1.56 9.77 16.91
CA ARG A 357 2.47 9.12 17.88
C ARG A 357 2.06 7.67 18.06
N THR A 358 2.96 6.74 17.77
CA THR A 358 2.74 5.31 18.02
C THR A 358 4.05 4.51 18.07
N ASN A 359 4.00 3.28 18.55
CA ASN A 359 5.18 2.41 18.76
C ASN A 359 5.71 1.77 17.45
N HIS A 360 5.04 2.01 16.33
CA HIS A 360 5.39 1.50 15.00
C HIS A 360 5.61 2.61 13.95
N VAL A 361 5.87 3.83 14.43
CA VAL A 361 6.54 4.89 13.64
C VAL A 361 7.95 4.42 13.24
N LEU A 362 8.43 4.84 12.06
CA LEU A 362 9.75 4.51 11.52
C LEU A 362 10.88 4.82 12.50
N LYS A 363 11.99 4.10 12.35
CA LYS A 363 13.24 4.40 13.05
C LYS A 363 13.89 5.68 12.52
N SER A 364 14.00 5.75 11.20
CA SER A 364 14.73 6.79 10.46
C SER A 364 14.45 6.68 8.97
N TYR A 365 14.73 7.75 8.24
CA TYR A 365 15.04 7.64 6.82
C TYR A 365 16.53 7.26 6.67
N TRP A 366 16.79 6.15 5.98
CA TRP A 366 18.12 5.60 5.74
C TRP A 366 19.03 6.66 5.09
N ASP A 367 20.21 6.87 5.69
CA ASP A 367 21.23 7.86 5.30
C ASP A 367 20.70 9.31 5.16
N GLN A 368 19.59 9.65 5.82
CA GLN A 368 18.95 10.97 5.76
C GLN A 368 18.57 11.48 7.17
N PRO A 369 19.56 11.87 8.00
CA PRO A 369 19.33 12.33 9.37
C PRO A 369 18.48 13.61 9.44
N ASP A 370 18.68 14.57 8.53
CA ASP A 370 17.93 15.82 8.53
C ASP A 370 16.43 15.59 8.23
N ALA A 371 16.13 14.76 7.23
CA ALA A 371 14.76 14.36 6.92
C ALA A 371 14.12 13.53 8.05
N THR A 372 14.92 12.81 8.83
CA THR A 372 14.46 12.08 10.02
C THR A 372 14.12 13.04 11.16
N ALA A 373 14.97 14.05 11.41
CA ALA A 373 14.75 15.07 12.42
C ALA A 373 13.54 15.95 12.11
N GLU A 374 13.32 16.28 10.83
CA GLU A 374 12.12 16.98 10.34
C GLU A 374 10.85 16.13 10.58
N ALA A 375 10.86 14.86 10.17
CA ALA A 375 9.69 13.99 10.28
C ALA A 375 9.36 13.55 11.72
N LEU A 376 10.31 13.65 12.66
CA LEU A 376 10.15 13.29 14.07
C LEU A 376 10.25 14.50 15.02
N ALA A 377 9.98 15.70 14.51
CA ALA A 377 10.03 16.94 15.28
C ALA A 377 9.03 16.95 16.45
N ASP A 378 9.39 17.64 17.53
CA ASP A 378 8.53 17.84 18.72
C ASP A 378 7.91 16.56 19.31
N ASP A 379 8.63 15.43 19.17
CA ASP A 379 8.22 14.09 19.64
C ASP A 379 6.90 13.60 18.97
N TRP A 380 6.58 14.14 17.79
CA TRP A 380 5.50 13.71 16.90
C TRP A 380 6.05 13.22 15.55
N PHE A 381 5.37 12.27 14.92
CA PHE A 381 5.55 11.98 13.51
C PHE A 381 4.72 12.96 12.67
N HIS A 382 5.41 13.74 11.84
CA HIS A 382 4.84 14.66 10.85
C HIS A 382 4.48 13.89 9.56
N THR A 383 3.19 13.75 9.26
CA THR A 383 2.71 12.95 8.13
C THR A 383 2.87 13.65 6.77
N GLY A 384 2.92 14.98 6.75
CA GLY A 384 2.82 15.80 5.54
C GLY A 384 1.43 15.80 4.87
N ASP A 385 0.44 15.09 5.43
CA ASP A 385 -0.95 15.11 5.00
C ASP A 385 -1.75 16.12 5.83
N GLY A 386 -2.57 16.93 5.16
CA GLY A 386 -3.49 17.85 5.81
C GLY A 386 -4.80 17.15 6.17
N GLY A 387 -5.36 17.47 7.33
CA GLY A 387 -6.61 16.87 7.77
C GLY A 387 -7.19 17.49 9.03
N VAL A 388 -8.38 17.03 9.39
CA VAL A 388 -9.11 17.44 10.59
C VAL A 388 -9.47 16.23 11.43
N ILE A 389 -9.51 16.39 12.74
CA ILE A 389 -10.02 15.40 13.70
C ILE A 389 -11.29 15.98 14.31
N ASP A 390 -12.42 15.28 14.17
CA ASP A 390 -13.72 15.74 14.70
C ASP A 390 -13.86 15.52 16.23
N GLU A 391 -14.92 16.04 16.83
CA GLU A 391 -15.19 15.88 18.28
C GLU A 391 -15.39 14.41 18.71
N ALA A 392 -15.70 13.51 17.76
CA ALA A 392 -15.80 12.07 17.98
C ALA A 392 -14.44 11.34 17.77
N GLY A 393 -13.37 12.08 17.48
CA GLY A 393 -12.02 11.55 17.28
C GLY A 393 -11.78 10.93 15.90
N TYR A 394 -12.64 11.15 14.91
CA TYR A 394 -12.41 10.66 13.54
C TYR A 394 -11.57 11.64 12.74
N ALA A 395 -10.50 11.12 12.13
CA ALA A 395 -9.70 11.83 11.16
C ALA A 395 -10.39 11.85 9.78
N THR A 396 -10.29 12.99 9.10
CA THR A 396 -10.63 13.15 7.67
C THR A 396 -9.44 13.81 6.98
N ILE A 397 -8.93 13.20 5.90
CA ILE A 397 -7.84 13.77 5.10
C ILE A 397 -8.44 14.82 4.17
N THR A 398 -7.96 16.05 4.20
CA THR A 398 -8.52 17.15 3.40
C THR A 398 -7.72 17.41 2.14
N ASP A 399 -6.39 17.30 2.18
CA ASP A 399 -5.50 17.20 1.01
C ASP A 399 -4.06 16.89 1.48
N ARG A 400 -3.11 16.66 0.56
CA ARG A 400 -1.69 16.85 0.88
C ARG A 400 -1.33 18.33 0.79
N LYS A 401 -0.46 18.81 1.68
CA LYS A 401 -0.04 20.23 1.75
C LYS A 401 0.45 20.84 0.42
N LYS A 402 0.98 19.99 -0.48
CA LYS A 402 1.48 20.32 -1.84
C LYS A 402 0.48 20.13 -2.99
N ASP A 403 -0.65 19.47 -2.73
CA ASP A 403 -1.71 19.16 -3.70
C ASP A 403 -2.91 20.14 -3.56
N VAL A 404 -2.97 20.92 -2.47
CA VAL A 404 -3.83 22.13 -2.34
C VAL A 404 -3.57 23.08 -3.51
N ILE A 405 -4.64 23.65 -4.05
CA ILE A 405 -4.61 24.64 -5.14
C ILE A 405 -4.82 26.03 -4.55
N ILE A 406 -3.96 27.00 -4.89
CA ILE A 406 -4.04 28.38 -4.37
C ILE A 406 -4.58 29.30 -5.46
N SER A 407 -5.90 29.44 -5.51
CA SER A 407 -6.60 30.25 -6.52
C SER A 407 -6.98 31.62 -5.95
N GLY A 408 -6.32 32.68 -6.43
CA GLY A 408 -6.63 34.06 -6.04
C GLY A 408 -6.34 34.41 -4.57
N GLY A 409 -5.55 33.57 -3.88
CA GLY A 409 -5.30 33.67 -2.45
C GLY A 409 -6.19 32.79 -1.56
N GLU A 410 -7.16 32.08 -2.16
CA GLU A 410 -8.01 31.10 -1.47
C GLU A 410 -7.45 29.67 -1.65
N ASN A 411 -7.44 28.90 -0.57
CA ASN A 411 -7.04 27.50 -0.59
C ASN A 411 -8.21 26.61 -1.03
N VAL A 412 -8.00 25.82 -2.08
CA VAL A 412 -8.99 24.86 -2.59
C VAL A 412 -8.43 23.45 -2.43
N SER A 413 -9.16 22.60 -1.69
CA SER A 413 -8.88 21.16 -1.64
C SER A 413 -9.17 20.56 -3.00
N SER A 414 -8.17 19.88 -3.57
CA SER A 414 -8.36 19.16 -4.82
C SER A 414 -9.29 17.95 -4.64
N ILE A 415 -9.30 17.35 -3.44
CA ILE A 415 -10.15 16.19 -3.09
C ILE A 415 -11.63 16.58 -3.02
N GLU A 416 -11.98 17.72 -2.41
CA GLU A 416 -13.37 18.20 -2.32
C GLU A 416 -14.02 18.37 -3.71
N VAL A 417 -13.23 18.80 -4.69
CA VAL A 417 -13.66 18.97 -6.08
C VAL A 417 -13.68 17.62 -6.82
N GLU A 418 -12.72 16.74 -6.56
CA GLU A 418 -12.71 15.36 -7.08
C GLU A 418 -13.94 14.58 -6.61
N ASP A 419 -14.25 14.56 -5.32
CA ASP A 419 -15.42 13.87 -4.75
C ASP A 419 -16.74 14.38 -5.36
N THR A 420 -16.84 15.70 -5.55
CA THR A 420 -18.01 16.32 -6.19
C THR A 420 -18.15 15.86 -7.63
N LEU A 421 -17.06 15.82 -8.41
CA LEU A 421 -17.07 15.34 -9.80
C LEU A 421 -17.32 13.83 -9.89
N PHE A 422 -16.74 13.03 -9.00
CA PHE A 422 -16.98 11.58 -8.88
C PHE A 422 -18.44 11.22 -8.58
N SER A 423 -19.23 12.15 -8.00
CA SER A 423 -20.65 11.92 -7.79
C SER A 423 -21.50 12.03 -9.07
N HIS A 424 -20.96 12.61 -10.16
CA HIS A 424 -21.67 12.71 -11.44
C HIS A 424 -21.63 11.36 -12.19
N PRO A 425 -22.77 10.78 -12.63
CA PRO A 425 -22.83 9.41 -13.18
C PRO A 425 -21.87 9.11 -14.33
N ALA A 426 -21.60 10.09 -15.19
CA ALA A 426 -20.70 9.95 -16.34
C ALA A 426 -19.20 9.96 -16.01
N VAL A 427 -18.78 10.19 -14.76
CA VAL A 427 -17.37 10.27 -14.36
C VAL A 427 -16.89 8.93 -13.79
N ALA A 428 -15.95 8.28 -14.48
CA ALA A 428 -15.29 7.06 -13.99
C ALA A 428 -14.03 7.37 -13.19
N GLU A 429 -13.23 8.34 -13.61
CA GLU A 429 -12.10 8.86 -12.84
C GLU A 429 -11.98 10.37 -12.96
N VAL A 430 -11.44 11.03 -11.93
CA VAL A 430 -11.05 12.43 -12.02
C VAL A 430 -9.76 12.70 -11.22
N ALA A 431 -8.94 13.60 -11.76
CA ALA A 431 -7.85 14.25 -11.04
C ALA A 431 -7.98 15.78 -11.18
N VAL A 432 -8.11 16.48 -10.07
CA VAL A 432 -8.14 17.96 -10.00
C VAL A 432 -6.75 18.48 -9.66
N ILE A 433 -6.30 19.48 -10.43
CA ILE A 433 -4.96 20.07 -10.35
C ILE A 433 -5.00 21.59 -10.51
N GLY A 434 -4.02 22.26 -9.90
CA GLY A 434 -3.72 23.67 -10.14
C GLY A 434 -2.94 23.85 -11.45
N VAL A 435 -3.43 24.72 -12.34
CA VAL A 435 -2.73 25.14 -13.56
C VAL A 435 -2.50 26.65 -13.53
N PRO A 436 -1.49 27.19 -14.22
CA PRO A 436 -1.17 28.62 -14.13
C PRO A 436 -2.33 29.50 -14.61
N ASP A 437 -2.55 30.62 -13.91
CA ASP A 437 -3.49 31.66 -14.31
C ASP A 437 -2.87 33.06 -14.09
N GLU A 438 -2.89 33.92 -15.12
CA GLU A 438 -2.27 35.25 -15.08
C GLU A 438 -2.88 36.20 -14.03
N LYS A 439 -4.11 35.93 -13.59
CA LYS A 439 -4.87 36.77 -12.67
C LYS A 439 -4.93 36.18 -11.25
N TRP A 440 -5.02 34.86 -11.14
CA TRP A 440 -5.26 34.16 -9.88
C TRP A 440 -4.04 33.40 -9.35
N GLY A 441 -2.94 33.31 -10.11
CA GLY A 441 -1.75 32.52 -9.77
C GLY A 441 -1.93 31.07 -10.23
N GLU A 442 -2.83 30.34 -9.57
CA GLU A 442 -3.37 29.09 -10.07
C GLU A 442 -4.87 29.23 -10.40
N THR A 443 -5.37 28.38 -11.29
CA THR A 443 -6.79 28.08 -11.45
C THR A 443 -7.02 26.57 -11.52
N ILE A 444 -8.26 26.14 -11.29
CA ILE A 444 -8.62 24.75 -11.07
C ILE A 444 -8.94 24.07 -12.40
N LYS A 445 -8.21 23.02 -12.75
CA LYS A 445 -8.50 22.13 -13.88
C LYS A 445 -8.85 20.73 -13.39
N ALA A 446 -9.95 20.19 -13.90
CA ALA A 446 -10.28 18.77 -13.74
C ALA A 446 -9.81 17.98 -14.97
N LEU A 447 -9.15 16.85 -14.75
CA LEU A 447 -8.80 15.85 -15.75
C LEU A 447 -9.73 14.65 -15.55
N VAL A 448 -10.60 14.38 -16.52
CA VAL A 448 -11.74 13.45 -16.33
C VAL A 448 -11.64 12.27 -17.29
N VAL A 449 -11.81 11.06 -16.78
CA VAL A 449 -12.07 9.84 -17.56
C VAL A 449 -13.57 9.55 -17.43
N LEU A 450 -14.23 9.36 -18.56
CA LEU A 450 -15.67 9.06 -18.59
C LEU A 450 -15.93 7.58 -18.32
N ALA A 451 -17.12 7.27 -17.81
CA ALA A 451 -17.62 5.90 -17.75
C ALA A 451 -17.95 5.38 -19.16
N ASP A 452 -17.83 4.06 -19.34
CA ASP A 452 -18.02 3.44 -20.65
C ASP A 452 -19.44 3.67 -21.19
N GLY A 453 -19.51 4.21 -22.42
CA GLY A 453 -20.76 4.54 -23.09
C GLY A 453 -21.42 5.86 -22.65
N GLU A 454 -20.91 6.52 -21.60
CA GLU A 454 -21.42 7.80 -21.12
C GLU A 454 -20.87 8.98 -21.93
N SER A 455 -21.62 10.10 -21.94
CA SER A 455 -21.18 11.34 -22.57
C SER A 455 -21.70 12.55 -21.80
N VAL A 456 -20.80 13.48 -21.50
CA VAL A 456 -21.08 14.73 -20.79
C VAL A 456 -20.15 15.82 -21.32
N ASP A 457 -20.59 17.07 -21.35
CA ASP A 457 -19.73 18.19 -21.74
C ASP A 457 -19.04 18.84 -20.52
N GLU A 458 -17.97 19.60 -20.79
CA GLU A 458 -17.20 20.35 -19.78
C GLU A 458 -18.10 21.23 -18.90
N ARG A 459 -19.14 21.84 -19.50
CA ARG A 459 -19.99 22.79 -18.80
C ARG A 459 -20.91 22.09 -17.82
N ALA A 460 -21.50 20.96 -18.17
CA ALA A 460 -22.35 20.18 -17.29
C ALA A 460 -21.59 19.71 -16.04
N LEU A 461 -20.32 19.30 -16.16
CA LEU A 461 -19.49 18.93 -15.00
C LEU A 461 -19.12 20.14 -14.12
N ILE A 462 -18.86 21.31 -14.73
CA ILE A 462 -18.62 22.55 -13.98
C ILE A 462 -19.90 23.04 -13.28
N ASP A 463 -21.06 22.97 -13.94
CA ASP A 463 -22.35 23.38 -13.38
C ASP A 463 -22.80 22.39 -12.28
N HIS A 464 -22.55 21.08 -12.41
CA HIS A 464 -22.70 20.07 -11.32
C HIS A 464 -21.87 20.43 -10.08
N CYS A 465 -20.63 20.89 -10.26
CA CYS A 465 -19.82 21.38 -9.14
C CYS A 465 -20.47 22.60 -8.46
N ARG A 466 -21.05 23.52 -9.23
CA ARG A 466 -21.68 24.77 -8.71
C ARG A 466 -22.97 24.54 -7.93
N GLU A 467 -23.62 23.39 -8.11
CA GLU A 467 -24.79 23.00 -7.31
C GLU A 467 -24.39 22.62 -5.87
N SER A 468 -23.17 22.13 -5.67
CA SER A 468 -22.70 21.59 -4.38
C SER A 468 -21.53 22.35 -3.73
N LEU A 469 -20.75 23.11 -4.50
CA LEU A 469 -19.55 23.82 -4.05
C LEU A 469 -19.65 25.34 -4.24
N ALA A 470 -18.89 26.07 -3.42
CA ALA A 470 -18.69 27.50 -3.64
C ALA A 470 -18.01 27.76 -5.00
N HIS A 471 -18.45 28.81 -5.71
CA HIS A 471 -18.05 29.08 -7.09
C HIS A 471 -16.51 29.13 -7.31
N PHE A 472 -15.76 29.68 -6.35
CA PHE A 472 -14.30 29.76 -6.43
C PHE A 472 -13.58 28.41 -6.30
N LYS A 473 -14.25 27.37 -5.79
CA LYS A 473 -13.76 25.99 -5.72
C LYS A 473 -14.09 25.16 -6.97
N CYS A 474 -14.98 25.65 -7.84
CA CYS A 474 -15.38 24.91 -9.02
C CYS A 474 -14.26 24.92 -10.09
N PRO A 475 -14.10 23.85 -10.89
CA PRO A 475 -13.16 23.87 -12.01
C PRO A 475 -13.47 25.02 -12.97
N THR A 476 -12.44 25.70 -13.45
CA THR A 476 -12.57 26.67 -14.55
C THR A 476 -12.37 26.02 -15.92
N SER A 477 -11.90 24.77 -15.96
CA SER A 477 -11.87 23.95 -17.17
C SER A 477 -11.88 22.46 -16.86
N VAL A 478 -12.37 21.66 -17.80
CA VAL A 478 -12.33 20.18 -17.80
C VAL A 478 -11.57 19.70 -19.03
N GLU A 479 -10.71 18.70 -18.86
CA GLU A 479 -10.03 18.02 -19.95
C GLU A 479 -10.32 16.52 -19.89
N PHE A 480 -10.93 15.98 -20.94
CA PHE A 480 -11.23 14.55 -21.02
C PHE A 480 -9.99 13.74 -21.44
N ARG A 481 -9.79 12.59 -20.82
CA ARG A 481 -8.66 11.68 -21.05
C ARG A 481 -9.11 10.22 -21.12
N GLU A 482 -8.32 9.39 -21.79
CA GLU A 482 -8.50 7.94 -21.82
C GLU A 482 -8.03 7.29 -20.50
N GLU A 483 -6.97 7.79 -19.89
CA GLU A 483 -6.46 7.33 -18.58
C GLU A 483 -5.76 8.43 -17.77
N LEU A 484 -5.54 8.17 -16.48
CA LEU A 484 -4.80 9.04 -15.55
C LEU A 484 -3.55 8.34 -15.01
N SER A 485 -2.42 9.05 -14.99
CA SER A 485 -1.13 8.53 -14.51
C SER A 485 -1.16 8.17 -13.02
N ARG A 486 -0.92 6.89 -12.69
CA ARG A 486 -0.97 6.33 -11.33
C ARG A 486 0.37 5.71 -10.92
N THR A 487 0.60 5.66 -9.61
CA THR A 487 1.68 4.89 -8.97
C THR A 487 1.37 3.38 -8.97
N ALA A 488 2.35 2.56 -8.57
CA ALA A 488 2.16 1.12 -8.40
C ALA A 488 1.09 0.73 -7.36
N THR A 489 0.76 1.62 -6.45
CA THR A 489 -0.29 1.46 -5.43
C THR A 489 -1.62 2.13 -5.80
N GLY A 490 -1.79 2.50 -7.08
CA GLY A 490 -3.02 3.09 -7.61
C GLY A 490 -3.20 4.58 -7.32
N LYS A 491 -2.36 5.20 -6.48
CA LYS A 491 -2.43 6.64 -6.15
C LYS A 491 -2.09 7.50 -7.37
N LEU A 492 -2.94 8.48 -7.68
CA LEU A 492 -2.74 9.44 -8.78
C LEU A 492 -1.44 10.23 -8.63
N GLN A 493 -0.67 10.37 -9.71
CA GLN A 493 0.55 11.16 -9.77
C GLN A 493 0.23 12.61 -10.17
N LYS A 494 -0.51 13.34 -9.32
CA LYS A 494 -0.94 14.74 -9.60
C LYS A 494 0.20 15.64 -10.09
N PHE A 495 1.42 15.50 -9.56
CA PHE A 495 2.59 16.25 -10.06
C PHE A 495 2.94 15.97 -11.54
N LYS A 496 2.86 14.72 -12.01
CA LYS A 496 3.06 14.38 -13.44
C LYS A 496 1.90 14.87 -14.30
N LEU A 497 0.68 14.78 -13.79
CA LEU A 497 -0.51 15.30 -14.45
C LEU A 497 -0.45 16.84 -14.59
N ARG A 498 0.09 17.52 -13.58
CA ARG A 498 0.27 18.98 -13.51
C ARG A 498 1.42 19.49 -14.38
N ALA A 499 2.57 18.78 -14.40
CA ALA A 499 3.81 19.25 -15.03
C ALA A 499 3.67 19.79 -16.48
N PRO A 500 2.89 19.18 -17.40
CA PRO A 500 2.70 19.69 -18.76
C PRO A 500 2.18 21.14 -18.83
N TYR A 501 1.35 21.56 -17.87
CA TYR A 501 0.76 22.91 -17.85
C TYR A 501 1.70 23.99 -17.32
N TRP A 502 2.83 23.58 -16.70
CA TRP A 502 3.82 24.50 -16.10
C TRP A 502 5.11 24.59 -16.92
N VAL A 503 5.16 23.98 -18.11
CA VAL A 503 6.33 24.03 -19.00
C VAL A 503 6.58 25.47 -19.46
N GLY A 504 7.77 25.98 -19.17
CA GLY A 504 8.19 27.35 -19.52
C GLY A 504 7.95 28.41 -18.43
N MET A 505 7.42 28.04 -17.26
CA MET A 505 7.32 28.94 -16.11
C MET A 505 8.50 28.82 -15.16
N GLU A 506 9.09 29.95 -14.74
CA GLU A 506 10.28 29.98 -13.86
C GLU A 506 9.98 29.60 -12.39
N LYS A 507 8.70 29.56 -12.00
CA LYS A 507 8.24 29.06 -10.69
C LYS A 507 6.97 28.24 -10.86
N GLN A 508 6.96 27.07 -10.23
CA GLN A 508 5.70 26.46 -9.78
C GLN A 508 5.27 27.19 -8.50
N ILE A 509 4.00 27.53 -8.39
CA ILE A 509 3.43 28.02 -7.12
C ILE A 509 2.89 26.78 -6.40
N ASN A 510 3.75 26.14 -5.59
CA ASN A 510 3.43 25.29 -4.44
C ASN A 510 4.72 24.88 -3.71
#